data_AF-A0A5J4V1Y4-F1
#
_entry.id   AF-A0A5J4V1Y4-F1
#
_cell.length_a   1.000
_cell.length_b   1.000
_cell.length_c   1.000
_cell.angle_alpha   90.00
_cell.angle_beta   90.00
_cell.angle_gamma   90.00
#
_symmetry.space_group_name_H-M   'P 1'
#
loop_
_entity.id
_entity.type
_entity.pdbx_description
1 polymer ?
#
loop_
_entity_poly.entity_id
_entity_poly.type
_entity_poly.pdbx_seq_one_letter_code
_entity_poly.pdbx_strand_id
1 'polypeptide(L)'
;MDVEIYGVTYHIVDCDEFTKNFFNRVEIQLNRNEEFPYDPFLVNQEKMKPHPRITTTQDPEKLALRQFLRNDRKVLRFYAV
;
A
#
# COMPACT_ATOMS: atom_id res chain seq x y z
N MET A 1 -3.97 -10.95 21.79
CA MET A 1 -3.30 -11.56 22.99
C MET A 1 -1.94 -10.92 23.19
N ASP A 2 -1.58 -10.45 24.39
CA ASP A 2 -0.30 -9.76 24.64
C ASP A 2 0.76 -10.69 25.22
N VAL A 3 1.98 -10.66 24.66
CA VAL A 3 3.13 -11.45 25.11
C VAL A 3 4.36 -10.55 25.23
N GLU A 4 5.03 -10.57 26.38
CA GLU A 4 6.26 -9.83 26.60
C GLU A 4 7.48 -10.71 26.32
N ILE A 5 8.33 -10.28 25.39
CA ILE A 5 9.55 -11.00 25.00
C ILE A 5 10.69 -9.98 24.99
N TYR A 6 11.72 -10.22 25.78
CA TYR A 6 12.88 -9.31 25.92
C TYR A 6 12.50 -7.84 26.22
N GLY A 7 11.44 -7.62 27.02
CA GLY A 7 10.96 -6.27 27.37
C GLY A 7 10.16 -5.57 26.27
N VAL A 8 9.81 -6.28 25.19
CA VAL A 8 8.92 -5.78 24.14
C VAL A 8 7.59 -6.53 24.22
N THR A 9 6.50 -5.80 24.28
CA THR A 9 5.14 -6.36 24.28
C THR A 9 4.65 -6.51 22.85
N TYR A 10 4.35 -7.75 22.46
CA TYR A 10 3.78 -8.09 21.16
C TYR A 10 2.32 -8.46 21.31
N HIS A 11 1.48 -7.88 20.46
CA HIS A 11 0.07 -8.26 20.35
C HIS A 11 -0.09 -9.29 19.21
N ILE A 12 -0.44 -10.52 19.56
CA ILE A 12 -0.73 -11.58 18.59
C ILE A 12 -2.15 -11.39 18.05
N VAL A 13 -2.23 -11.15 16.74
CA VAL A 13 -3.47 -10.84 15.98
C VAL A 13 -4.03 -12.08 15.26
N ASP A 14 -3.16 -12.91 14.67
CA ASP A 14 -3.53 -14.11 13.92
C ASP A 14 -2.40 -15.17 14.01
N CYS A 15 -2.73 -16.40 13.64
CA CYS A 15 -1.81 -17.52 13.47
C CYS A 15 -2.01 -18.21 12.11
N ASP A 16 -0.99 -18.93 11.65
CA ASP A 16 -1.03 -19.67 10.39
C ASP A 16 -1.90 -20.94 10.49
N GLU A 17 -2.21 -21.54 9.33
CA GLU A 17 -3.12 -22.68 9.25
C GLU A 17 -2.60 -23.92 9.98
N PHE A 18 -1.28 -24.16 9.94
CA PHE A 18 -0.67 -25.27 10.67
C PHE A 18 -0.91 -25.14 12.18
N THR A 19 -0.67 -23.95 12.74
CA THR A 19 -0.84 -23.69 14.17
C THR A 19 -2.31 -23.76 14.57
N LYS A 20 -3.24 -23.25 13.74
CA LYS A 20 -4.70 -23.42 13.96
C LYS A 20 -5.10 -24.88 14.06
N ASN A 21 -4.62 -25.71 13.15
CA ASN A 21 -4.90 -27.14 13.15
C ASN A 21 -4.29 -27.87 14.36
N PHE A 22 -3.11 -27.44 14.81
CA PHE A 22 -2.51 -27.96 16.04
C PHE A 22 -3.39 -27.67 17.25
N PHE A 23 -3.84 -26.42 17.45
CA PHE A 23 -4.71 -26.06 18.57
C PHE A 23 -6.07 -26.76 18.52
N ASN A 24 -6.67 -26.90 17.33
CA ASN A 24 -7.90 -27.67 17.15
C ASN A 24 -7.75 -29.15 17.56
N ARG A 25 -6.59 -29.77 17.27
CA ARG A 25 -6.30 -31.16 17.67
C ARG A 25 -6.11 -31.32 19.18
N VAL A 26 -5.60 -30.30 19.84
CA VAL A 26 -5.43 -30.24 21.30
C VAL A 26 -6.73 -29.78 22.00
N GLU A 27 -7.82 -29.60 21.24
CA GLU A 27 -9.13 -29.14 21.71
C GLU A 27 -9.10 -27.75 22.38
N ILE A 28 -8.11 -26.92 22.02
CA ILE A 28 -8.01 -25.53 22.48
C ILE A 28 -8.74 -24.64 21.47
N GLN A 29 -9.85 -24.03 21.92
CA GLN A 29 -10.55 -23.04 21.11
C GLN A 29 -9.74 -21.74 21.01
N LEU A 30 -9.34 -21.41 19.79
CA LEU A 30 -8.74 -20.12 19.47
C LEU A 30 -9.82 -19.03 19.42
N ASN A 31 -9.46 -17.82 19.85
CA ASN A 31 -10.28 -16.64 19.64
C ASN A 31 -10.40 -16.32 18.14
N ARG A 32 -11.42 -15.53 17.80
CA ARG A 32 -11.56 -14.98 16.45
C ARG A 32 -10.35 -14.13 16.11
N ASN A 33 -9.86 -14.27 14.88
CA ASN A 33 -8.81 -13.42 14.34
C ASN A 33 -9.16 -11.94 14.47
N GLU A 34 -8.19 -11.16 14.95
CA GLU A 34 -8.31 -9.71 15.03
C GLU A 34 -7.84 -9.08 13.71
N GLU A 35 -8.28 -7.85 13.43
CA GLU A 35 -7.77 -7.10 12.27
C GLU A 35 -6.47 -6.39 12.63
N PHE A 36 -5.55 -6.32 11.67
CA PHE A 36 -4.32 -5.56 11.86
C PHE A 36 -4.63 -4.08 12.11
N PRO A 37 -3.88 -3.41 13.00
CA PRO A 37 -4.05 -1.99 13.23
C PRO A 37 -3.76 -1.20 11.95
N TYR A 38 -4.49 -0.10 11.78
CA TYR A 38 -4.30 0.82 10.66
C TYR A 38 -2.93 1.49 10.74
N ASP A 39 -2.11 1.31 9.69
CA ASP A 39 -0.82 1.99 9.55
C ASP A 39 -0.91 3.10 8.48
N PRO A 40 -0.84 4.39 8.87
CA PRO A 40 -0.82 5.51 7.94
C PRO A 40 0.34 5.45 6.93
N PHE A 41 1.48 4.88 7.30
CA PHE A 41 2.65 4.80 6.43
C PHE A 41 2.40 3.85 5.28
N LEU A 42 1.90 2.64 5.56
CA LEU A 42 1.58 1.64 4.52
C LEU A 42 0.54 2.18 3.54
N VAL A 43 -0.50 2.86 4.03
CA VAL A 43 -1.53 3.45 3.18
C VAL A 43 -0.97 4.54 2.28
N ASN A 44 -0.09 5.40 2.80
CA ASN A 44 0.56 6.43 2.01
C ASN A 44 1.51 5.82 0.96
N GLN A 45 2.20 4.74 1.30
CA GLN A 45 3.03 4.01 0.35
C GLN A 45 2.20 3.39 -0.77
N GLU A 46 1.04 2.80 -0.47
CA GLU A 46 0.13 2.27 -1.50
C GLU A 46 -0.45 3.36 -2.41
N LYS A 47 -0.79 4.52 -1.86
CA LYS A 47 -1.23 5.68 -2.65
C LYS A 47 -0.11 6.22 -3.55
N MET A 48 1.14 6.09 -3.12
CA MET A 48 2.33 6.49 -3.88
C MET A 48 2.83 5.41 -4.85
N LYS A 49 2.32 4.17 -4.77
CA LYS A 49 2.65 3.16 -5.78
C LYS A 49 2.25 3.73 -7.14
N PRO A 50 3.19 3.86 -8.09
CA PRO A 50 2.83 4.30 -9.42
C PRO A 50 1.77 3.33 -9.92
N HIS A 51 0.61 3.86 -10.31
CA HIS A 51 -0.42 3.06 -10.97
C HIS A 51 0.29 2.23 -12.05
N PRO A 52 -0.02 0.93 -12.20
CA PRO A 52 0.56 0.12 -13.26
C PRO A 52 0.39 0.92 -14.53
N ARG A 53 1.51 1.42 -15.07
CA ARG A 53 1.49 2.17 -16.31
C ARG A 53 0.98 1.16 -17.31
N ILE A 54 -0.28 1.28 -17.70
CA ILE A 54 -0.76 0.69 -18.93
C ILE A 54 0.07 1.42 -19.98
N THR A 55 1.22 0.83 -20.33
CA THR A 55 2.08 1.33 -21.37
C THR A 55 1.30 1.15 -22.66
N THR A 56 0.42 2.12 -22.94
CA THR A 56 -0.02 2.33 -24.30
C THR A 56 1.26 2.63 -25.05
N THR A 57 1.58 1.78 -26.02
CA THR A 57 2.71 1.83 -26.94
C THR A 57 2.68 3.13 -27.74
N GLN A 58 2.93 4.26 -27.09
CA GLN A 58 3.08 5.56 -27.70
C GLN A 58 4.51 5.97 -27.40
N ASP A 59 5.31 6.11 -28.44
CA ASP A 59 6.67 6.61 -28.30
C ASP A 59 6.64 7.91 -27.50
N PRO A 60 7.31 7.94 -26.33
CA PRO A 60 7.25 9.09 -25.43
C PRO A 60 7.75 10.38 -26.12
N GLU A 61 8.69 10.24 -27.05
CA GLU A 61 9.21 11.32 -27.89
C GLU A 61 8.13 11.94 -28.80
N LYS A 62 7.27 11.11 -29.38
CA LYS A 62 6.17 11.56 -30.26
C LYS A 62 5.10 12.30 -29.48
N LEU A 63 4.81 11.85 -28.25
CA LEU A 63 3.87 12.52 -27.35
C LEU A 63 4.41 13.88 -26.91
N ALA A 64 5.69 13.95 -26.51
CA ALA A 64 6.35 15.18 -26.12
C ALA A 64 6.39 16.20 -27.27
N LEU A 65 6.76 15.77 -28.49
CA LEU A 65 6.75 16.62 -29.67
C LEU A 65 5.35 17.14 -30.00
N ARG A 66 4.32 16.29 -29.90
CA ARG A 66 2.93 16.69 -30.12
C ARG A 66 2.47 17.74 -29.10
N GLN A 67 2.86 17.59 -27.83
CA GLN A 67 2.52 18.54 -26.78
C GLN A 67 3.26 19.87 -26.99
N PHE A 68 4.54 19.83 -27.37
CA PHE A 68 5.34 21.00 -27.73
C PHE A 68 4.70 21.78 -28.88
N LEU A 69 4.44 21.13 -30.02
CA LEU A 69 3.83 21.79 -31.18
C LEU A 69 2.45 22.38 -30.87
N ARG A 70 1.65 21.72 -30.01
CA ARG A 70 0.30 22.19 -29.65
C ARG A 70 0.31 23.43 -28.75
N ASN A 71 1.33 23.54 -27.91
CA ASN A 71 1.45 24.59 -26.90
C ASN A 71 2.56 25.59 -27.20
N ASP A 72 3.18 25.52 -28.38
CA ASP A 72 4.20 26.47 -28.79
C ASP A 72 3.65 27.91 -28.65
N ARG A 73 4.42 28.75 -27.96
CA ARG A 73 4.12 30.16 -27.64
C ARG A 73 2.89 30.41 -26.73
N LYS A 74 2.33 29.38 -26.08
CA LYS A 74 1.30 29.57 -25.04
C LYS A 74 1.95 29.63 -23.65
N VAL A 75 1.96 30.82 -23.05
CA VAL A 75 2.49 31.05 -21.70
C VAL A 75 1.35 31.36 -20.76
N LEU A 76 1.23 30.59 -19.67
CA LEU A 76 0.30 30.90 -18.59
C LEU A 76 0.92 31.99 -17.71
N ARG A 77 0.23 33.13 -17.59
CA ARG A 77 0.62 34.21 -16.69
C ARG A 77 -0.49 34.44 -15.67
N PHE A 78 -0.14 34.34 -14.39
CA PHE A 78 -1.05 34.59 -13.28
C PHE A 78 -0.48 35.71 -12.40
N TYR A 79 -1.37 36.51 -11.81
CA TYR A 79 -1.05 37.43 -10.73
C TYR A 79 -1.58 36.83 -9.43
N ALA A 80 -0.70 36.57 -8.48
CA ALA A 80 -1.08 36.09 -7.15
C ALA A 80 -1.14 37.29 -6.19
N VAL A 81 -2.06 37.22 -5.22
CA VAL A 81 -2.21 38.17 -4.11
C VAL A 81 -1.66 37.53 -2.84
#